data_AF-A0AAN8BQP9-F1
#
_entry.id   AF-A0AAN8BQP9-F1
#
_cell.length_a   1.000
_cell.length_b   1.000
_cell.length_c   1.000
_cell.angle_alpha   90.00
_cell.angle_beta   90.00
_cell.angle_gamma   90.00
#
_symmetry.space_group_name_H-M   'P 1'
#
loop_
_entity.id
_entity.type
_entity.pdbx_description
1 polymer ?
#
loop_
_entity_poly.entity_id
_entity_poly.type
_entity_poly.pdbx_seq_one_letter_code
_entity_poly.pdbx_strand_id
1 'polypeptide(L)'
;MEFKLIEPEEVARRWGIQKNRPAMNYDKLSRSLRYYYEKGIMQKVAGERYVYKFVCDPEALFSMAFPDNQRPNLKVDPDSLPSPEEDTVPLTHYEENAPYLLDASEQCVAGLPFPDGYGY
;
A
#
# COMPACT_ATOMS: atom_id res chain seq x y z
N MET A 1 -8.28 -12.41 13.36
CA MET A 1 -7.75 -13.37 12.38
C MET A 1 -7.16 -14.59 13.10
N GLU A 2 -7.97 -15.29 13.89
CA GLU A 2 -7.56 -16.52 14.58
C GLU A 2 -7.99 -17.73 13.76
N PHE A 3 -7.21 -18.81 13.80
CA PHE A 3 -7.51 -20.06 13.11
C PHE A 3 -7.00 -21.26 13.92
N LYS A 4 -7.63 -22.42 13.69
CA LYS A 4 -7.27 -23.72 14.28
C LYS A 4 -6.95 -24.72 13.19
N LEU A 5 -5.85 -25.45 13.34
CA LEU A 5 -5.58 -26.63 12.52
C LEU A 5 -6.37 -27.79 13.13
N ILE A 6 -7.56 -28.06 12.57
CA ILE A 6 -8.44 -29.15 13.04
C ILE A 6 -7.73 -30.50 12.84
N GLU A 7 -7.13 -30.69 11.67
CA GLU A 7 -6.33 -31.87 11.31
C GLU A 7 -4.90 -31.44 10.94
N PRO A 8 -3.98 -31.35 11.93
CA PRO A 8 -2.63 -30.81 11.70
C PRO A 8 -1.81 -31.60 10.67
N GLU A 9 -1.97 -32.93 10.65
CA GLU A 9 -1.27 -33.79 9.69
C GLU A 9 -1.80 -33.61 8.26
N GLU A 10 -3.11 -33.40 8.07
CA GLU A 10 -3.67 -33.17 6.74
C GLU A 10 -3.20 -31.82 6.17
N VAL A 11 -3.11 -30.79 7.00
CA VAL A 11 -2.52 -29.50 6.60
C VAL A 11 -1.07 -29.68 6.19
N ALA A 12 -0.29 -30.44 6.97
CA ALA A 12 1.10 -30.73 6.63
C ALA A 12 1.25 -31.57 5.36
N ARG A 13 0.37 -32.53 5.12
CA ARG A 13 0.34 -33.33 3.90
C ARG A 13 0.06 -32.47 2.67
N ARG A 14 -0.96 -31.60 2.74
CA ARG A 14 -1.29 -30.64 1.67
C ARG A 14 -0.14 -29.67 1.41
N TRP A 15 0.51 -29.18 2.46
CA TRP A 15 1.71 -28.38 2.34
C TRP A 15 2.87 -29.14 1.68
N GLY A 16 3.06 -30.41 2.04
CA GLY A 16 4.02 -31.31 1.42
C GLY A 16 3.80 -31.45 -0.09
N ILE A 17 2.55 -31.65 -0.52
CA ILE A 17 2.18 -31.70 -1.94
C ILE A 17 2.51 -30.38 -2.63
N GLN A 18 2.10 -29.24 -2.06
CA GLN A 18 2.34 -27.91 -2.61
C GLN A 18 3.84 -27.62 -2.83
N LYS A 19 4.71 -28.13 -1.95
CA LYS A 19 6.17 -27.92 -2.01
C LYS A 19 6.94 -29.10 -2.60
N ASN A 20 6.25 -30.12 -3.13
CA ASN A 20 6.83 -31.38 -3.60
C ASN A 20 7.79 -32.03 -2.56
N ARG A 21 7.37 -32.05 -1.30
CA ARG A 21 8.06 -32.68 -0.17
C ARG A 21 7.17 -33.78 0.42
N PRO A 22 7.24 -35.04 -0.09
CA PRO A 22 6.31 -36.11 0.29
C PRO A 22 6.47 -36.55 1.76
N ALA A 23 7.64 -36.35 2.37
CA ALA A 23 7.91 -36.66 3.77
C ALA A 23 7.60 -35.48 4.73
N MET A 24 6.73 -34.56 4.34
CA MET A 24 6.25 -33.47 5.20
C MET A 24 5.28 -34.01 6.26
N ASN A 25 5.34 -33.46 7.47
CA ASN A 25 4.45 -33.79 8.59
C ASN A 25 4.26 -32.57 9.50
N TYR A 26 3.36 -32.66 10.47
CA TYR A 26 3.08 -31.51 11.33
C TYR A 26 4.30 -31.08 12.15
N ASP A 27 5.11 -32.02 12.65
CA ASP A 27 6.33 -31.70 13.42
C ASP A 27 7.24 -30.73 12.66
N LYS A 28 7.52 -31.02 11.38
CA LYS A 28 8.32 -30.16 10.51
C LYS A 28 7.63 -28.84 10.19
N LEU A 29 6.34 -28.86 9.85
CA LEU A 29 5.57 -27.64 9.52
C LEU A 29 5.49 -26.71 10.74
N SER A 30 5.31 -27.28 11.93
CA SER A 30 5.18 -26.53 13.18
C SER A 30 6.44 -25.70 13.48
N ARG A 31 7.60 -26.08 12.94
CA ARG A 31 8.83 -25.30 13.03
C ARG A 31 8.69 -23.93 12.34
N SER A 32 8.04 -23.86 11.18
CA SER A 32 7.75 -22.60 10.48
C SER A 32 6.73 -21.75 11.23
N LEU A 33 5.68 -22.37 11.78
CA LEU A 33 4.71 -21.66 12.63
C LEU A 33 5.40 -21.02 13.85
N ARG A 34 6.38 -21.72 14.42
CA ARG A 34 7.22 -21.19 15.49
C ARG A 34 8.03 -19.97 15.07
N TYR A 35 8.69 -20.05 13.92
CA TYR A 35 9.39 -18.89 13.39
C TYR A 35 8.44 -17.70 13.15
N TYR A 36 7.21 -17.94 12.69
CA TYR A 36 6.26 -16.85 12.46
C TYR A 36 5.79 -16.16 13.73
N TYR A 37 5.63 -16.88 14.86
CA TYR A 37 5.32 -16.19 16.10
C TYR A 37 6.53 -15.49 16.72
N GLU A 38 7.74 -16.03 16.54
CA GLU A 38 8.99 -15.36 16.98
C GLU A 38 9.23 -14.08 16.16
N LYS A 39 8.81 -14.07 14.89
CA LYS A 39 8.89 -12.92 13.98
C LYS A 39 7.71 -11.95 14.09
N GLY A 40 6.73 -12.21 14.96
CA GLY A 40 5.56 -11.34 15.14
C GLY A 40 4.59 -11.31 13.96
N ILE A 41 4.70 -12.21 12.98
CA ILE A 41 3.74 -12.36 11.88
C ILE A 41 2.47 -13.06 12.38
N MET A 42 2.63 -13.99 13.32
CA MET A 42 1.55 -14.72 13.98
C MET A 42 1.74 -14.70 15.51
N GLN A 43 0.74 -15.19 16.23
CA GLN A 43 0.81 -15.45 17.67
C GLN A 43 0.28 -16.84 17.97
N LYS A 44 0.91 -17.52 18.94
CA LYS A 44 0.40 -18.77 19.48
C LYS A 44 -0.64 -18.47 20.57
N VAL A 45 -1.85 -19.01 20.43
CA VAL A 45 -2.87 -18.88 21.47
C VAL A 45 -2.51 -19.78 22.66
N ALA A 46 -2.36 -19.21 23.85
CA ALA A 46 -2.03 -19.95 25.06
C ALA A 46 -3.19 -20.86 25.49
N GLY A 47 -2.88 -22.03 26.07
CA GLY A 47 -3.89 -23.01 26.52
C GLY A 47 -4.54 -23.84 25.40
N GLU A 48 -4.57 -23.34 24.17
CA GLU A 48 -5.19 -24.03 23.04
C GLU A 48 -4.18 -24.83 22.20
N ARG A 49 -4.54 -26.06 21.81
CA ARG A 49 -3.73 -26.85 20.88
C ARG A 49 -4.07 -26.49 19.44
N TYR A 50 -3.02 -26.29 18.63
CA TYR A 50 -3.13 -26.03 17.19
C TYR A 50 -3.85 -24.73 16.79
N VAL A 51 -4.02 -23.80 17.74
CA VAL A 51 -4.62 -22.49 17.51
C VAL A 51 -3.56 -21.39 17.43
N TYR A 52 -3.68 -20.56 16.41
CA TYR A 52 -2.79 -19.46 16.07
C TYR A 52 -3.59 -18.26 15.56
N LYS A 53 -3.02 -17.07 15.63
CA LYS A 53 -3.65 -15.83 15.17
C LYS A 53 -2.66 -15.02 14.33
N PHE A 54 -3.09 -14.51 13.18
CA PHE A 54 -2.30 -13.52 12.44
C PHE A 54 -2.32 -12.19 13.18
N VAL A 55 -1.17 -11.52 13.21
CA VAL A 55 -1.01 -10.21 13.83
C VAL A 55 -1.44 -9.12 12.85
N CYS A 56 -2.13 -8.10 13.34
CA CYS A 56 -2.57 -6.93 12.56
C CYS A 56 -1.78 -5.68 12.99
N ASP A 57 -0.45 -5.78 12.97
CA ASP A 57 0.46 -4.67 13.24
C ASP A 57 1.14 -4.22 11.94
N PRO A 58 1.47 -2.92 11.78
CA PRO A 58 2.11 -2.41 10.57
C PRO A 58 3.39 -3.17 10.19
N GLU A 59 4.20 -3.54 11.18
CA GLU A 59 5.44 -4.30 10.97
C GLU A 59 5.18 -5.73 10.50
N ALA A 60 4.14 -6.37 11.05
CA ALA A 60 3.69 -7.69 10.60
C ALA A 60 3.14 -7.63 9.17
N LEU A 61 2.39 -6.57 8.85
CA LEU A 61 1.86 -6.34 7.51
C LEU A 61 2.99 -6.18 6.49
N PHE A 62 4.02 -5.41 6.82
CA PHE A 62 5.21 -5.27 5.97
C PHE A 62 5.90 -6.63 5.74
N SER A 63 6.08 -7.42 6.81
CA SER A 63 6.70 -8.75 6.72
C SER A 63 5.87 -9.74 5.89
N MET A 64 4.54 -9.62 5.89
CA MET A 64 3.65 -10.44 5.08
C MET A 64 3.61 -9.99 3.61
N ALA A 65 3.69 -8.68 3.35
CA ALA A 65 3.67 -8.13 1.99
C ALA A 65 4.97 -8.41 1.22
N PHE A 66 6.10 -8.57 1.92
CA PHE A 66 7.42 -8.74 1.30
C PHE A 66 8.19 -9.95 1.87
N PRO A 67 7.77 -11.19 1.55
CA PRO A 67 8.36 -12.41 2.12
C PRO A 67 9.81 -12.69 1.69
N ASP A 68 10.28 -12.13 0.57
CA ASP A 68 11.62 -12.38 0.00
C ASP A 68 12.66 -11.28 0.33
N ASN A 69 12.45 -10.51 1.39
CA ASN A 69 13.30 -9.35 1.74
C ASN A 69 13.42 -8.29 0.62
N GLN A 70 12.53 -8.32 -0.39
CA GLN A 70 12.38 -7.25 -1.36
C GLN A 70 11.73 -6.06 -0.65
N ARG A 71 12.54 -5.29 0.09
CA ARG A 71 12.16 -3.92 0.40
C ARG A 71 12.04 -3.24 -0.96
N PRO A 72 10.84 -2.80 -1.40
CA PRO A 72 10.76 -1.99 -2.60
C PRO A 72 11.68 -0.79 -2.33
N ASN A 73 12.75 -0.70 -3.11
CA ASN A 73 13.69 0.40 -2.99
C ASN A 73 12.94 1.60 -3.55
N LEU A 74 12.20 2.30 -2.70
CA LEU A 74 11.69 3.63 -2.97
C LEU A 74 12.91 4.54 -3.00
N LYS A 75 13.73 4.42 -4.05
CA LYS A 75 14.41 5.58 -4.57
C LYS A 75 13.28 6.50 -5.00
N VAL A 76 12.88 7.39 -4.10
CA VAL A 76 12.28 8.65 -4.53
C VAL A 76 13.37 9.26 -5.39
N ASP A 77 13.26 9.09 -6.70
CA ASP A 77 14.04 9.88 -7.64
C ASP A 77 13.53 11.31 -7.45
N PRO A 78 14.31 12.22 -6.82
CA PRO A 78 13.88 13.60 -6.67
C PRO A 78 13.73 14.31 -8.03
N ASP A 79 14.15 13.65 -9.12
CA ASP A 79 14.15 14.14 -10.49
C ASP A 79 12.94 13.67 -11.33
N SER A 80 12.03 12.87 -10.75
CA SER A 80 10.75 12.52 -11.41
C SER A 80 9.65 13.57 -11.20
N LEU A 81 10.00 14.76 -10.70
CA LEU A 81 9.12 15.92 -10.81
C LEU A 81 8.95 16.24 -12.30
N PRO A 82 7.74 16.23 -12.87
CA PRO A 82 7.53 16.97 -14.10
C PRO A 82 7.90 18.42 -13.80
N SER A 83 8.96 18.89 -14.43
CA SER A 83 9.29 20.31 -14.54
C SER A 83 7.99 21.07 -14.82
N PRO A 84 7.61 22.10 -14.03
CA PRO A 84 6.73 23.12 -14.57
C PRO A 84 7.55 23.85 -15.63
N GLU A 85 7.52 23.34 -16.85
CA GLU A 85 7.94 24.06 -18.03
C GLU A 85 7.10 25.34 -18.14
N GLU A 86 7.65 26.41 -17.55
CA GLU A 86 7.84 27.73 -18.12
C GLU A 86 6.82 28.16 -19.19
N ASP A 87 5.64 28.60 -18.75
CA ASP A 87 4.92 29.71 -19.43
C ASP A 87 4.25 30.63 -18.40
N THR A 88 4.99 31.01 -17.37
CA THR A 88 4.60 32.14 -16.50
C THR A 88 5.60 33.26 -16.68
N VAL A 89 5.22 34.22 -17.51
CA VAL A 89 5.87 35.51 -17.71
C VAL A 89 6.30 36.15 -16.38
N PRO A 90 7.53 36.71 -16.27
CA PRO A 90 8.00 37.30 -15.04
C PRO A 90 7.36 38.68 -14.85
N LEU A 91 6.53 38.84 -13.81
CA LEU A 91 6.06 40.15 -13.35
C LEU A 91 7.08 40.77 -12.39
N THR A 92 8.28 41.05 -12.91
CA THR A 92 9.21 41.99 -12.28
C THR A 92 8.88 43.38 -12.80
N HIS A 93 8.16 44.18 -12.02
CA HIS A 93 8.34 45.63 -11.84
C HIS A 93 7.20 46.14 -10.96
N TYR A 94 7.40 46.10 -9.64
CA TYR A 94 6.65 46.95 -8.73
C TYR A 94 7.34 48.32 -8.78
N GLU A 95 6.83 49.23 -9.60
CA GLU A 95 7.16 50.65 -9.46
C GLU A 95 5.90 51.38 -8.97
N GLU A 96 5.96 51.72 -7.69
CA GLU A 96 4.99 52.53 -6.97
C GLU A 96 5.23 54.00 -7.32
N ASN A 97 4.35 54.62 -8.11
CA ASN A 97 3.94 56.04 -8.03
C ASN A 97 2.85 56.40 -9.08
N ALA A 98 1.66 56.73 -8.56
CA ALA A 98 0.44 57.42 -9.05
C ALA A 98 0.43 58.26 -10.37
N PRO A 99 -0.72 58.86 -10.85
CA PRO A 99 -2.18 58.58 -10.74
C PRO A 99 -3.00 58.74 -12.08
N TYR A 100 -4.33 58.50 -12.05
CA TYR A 100 -5.39 58.79 -13.08
C TYR A 100 -5.36 57.90 -14.36
N LEU A 101 -6.46 57.33 -14.88
CA LEU A 101 -7.70 57.95 -15.38
C LEU A 101 -8.75 56.83 -15.67
N LEU A 102 -10.04 57.13 -15.44
CA LEU A 102 -11.23 56.34 -15.84
C LEU A 102 -11.26 56.00 -17.35
N ASP A 103 -11.81 54.84 -17.72
CA ASP A 103 -13.20 54.69 -18.24
C ASP A 103 -13.38 53.37 -19.02
N ALA A 104 -14.56 52.75 -18.81
CA ALA A 104 -15.30 51.78 -19.65
C ALA A 104 -14.56 50.60 -20.32
N SER A 105 -15.01 49.34 -20.30
CA SER A 105 -16.31 48.68 -20.13
C SER A 105 -15.99 47.16 -20.16
N GLU A 106 -16.72 46.25 -19.51
CA GLU A 106 -17.67 45.30 -20.13
C GLU A 106 -17.90 44.15 -19.11
N GLN A 107 -19.16 43.89 -18.71
CA GLN A 107 -20.02 42.73 -19.11
C GLN A 107 -19.78 41.45 -18.29
N CYS A 108 -20.74 41.00 -17.46
CA CYS A 108 -22.02 40.31 -17.74
C CYS A 108 -21.89 38.79 -17.52
N VAL A 109 -22.77 38.27 -16.67
CA VAL A 109 -22.88 36.87 -16.20
C VAL A 109 -24.05 36.17 -16.90
N ALA A 110 -23.84 34.94 -17.39
CA ALA A 110 -24.80 33.82 -17.60
C ALA A 110 -24.13 32.79 -18.54
N GLY A 111 -24.26 31.45 -18.49
CA GLY A 111 -25.01 30.49 -17.69
C GLY A 111 -25.12 29.16 -18.48
N LEU A 112 -24.75 28.01 -17.86
CA LEU A 112 -25.13 26.58 -18.12
C LEU A 112 -24.85 25.94 -19.52
N PRO A 113 -24.98 24.60 -19.74
CA PRO A 113 -24.99 23.41 -18.85
C PRO A 113 -24.00 22.27 -19.27
N PHE A 114 -23.95 21.18 -18.48
CA PHE A 114 -23.14 19.95 -18.62
C PHE A 114 -23.35 19.14 -19.92
N PRO A 115 -22.34 18.34 -20.36
CA PRO A 115 -22.58 17.19 -21.21
C PRO A 115 -22.21 15.83 -20.58
N ASP A 116 -22.96 14.85 -21.07
CA ASP A 116 -23.08 13.43 -20.74
C ASP A 116 -21.98 12.56 -21.38
N GLY A 117 -22.03 11.26 -21.12
CA GLY A 117 -20.96 10.27 -21.25
C GLY A 117 -20.31 10.01 -22.63
N TYR A 118 -19.11 9.43 -22.57
CA TYR A 118 -18.46 8.76 -23.69
C TYR A 118 -18.53 7.24 -23.52
N GLY A 119 -19.10 6.57 -24.52
CA GLY A 119 -19.10 5.12 -24.68
C GLY A 119 -18.84 4.77 -26.14
N TYR A 120 -17.75 4.02 -26.33
CA TYR A 120 -17.17 3.39 -27.52
C TYR A 120 -16.48 4.28 -28.58
#